data_AF-A0A8H6TJC0-F1
#
_entry.id   AF-A0A8H6TJC0-F1
#
_cell.length_a   1.000
_cell.length_b   1.000
_cell.length_c   1.000
_cell.angle_alpha   90.00
_cell.angle_beta   90.00
_cell.angle_gamma   90.00
#
_symmetry.space_group_name_H-M   'P 1'
#
loop_
_entity.id
_entity.type
_entity.pdbx_description
1 polymer ?
#
loop_
_entity_poly.entity_id
_entity_poly.type
_entity_poly.pdbx_seq_one_letter_code
_entity_poly.pdbx_strand_id
1 'polypeptide(L)'
;MCDSSATPQLSDEVQNDVRVNFDDRKAQFHADLKAILGVDYVLNPHNEYASAISASVQDGLYQILVHPRWFGTSTCVPSRDQDHETILRAIEPVQTALNVLGGISIVAKHSIDTHYDLRRIDEIREKIGRVLGMRISLDPCWVDVYRALEIQFSRRSDHRFGRHALNFFLWFHQYFCSAIQKEGMEAVVMRFRNELTQKVVRIRIVPVFPAHGAFVIENGVGYLQTNAVNWGFWLPQFEDGAP
;
A
#
# COMPACT_ATOMS: atom_id res chain seq x y z
N MET A 1 -0.66 29.88 36.39
CA MET A 1 -0.17 30.75 35.30
C MET A 1 1.05 30.05 34.72
N CYS A 2 0.86 29.30 33.63
CA CYS A 2 1.97 28.64 32.93
C CYS A 2 2.43 29.58 31.82
N ASP A 3 3.71 29.90 31.88
CA ASP A 3 4.44 30.81 31.02
C ASP A 3 4.37 30.37 29.57
N SER A 4 4.10 31.32 28.67
CA SER A 4 4.01 31.10 27.23
C SER A 4 5.39 30.72 26.68
N SER A 5 5.52 29.51 26.15
CA SER A 5 6.70 29.07 25.42
C SER A 5 6.86 29.87 24.12
N ALA A 6 7.68 30.91 24.17
CA ALA A 6 8.07 31.68 22.99
C ALA A 6 8.76 30.75 21.99
N THR A 7 8.13 30.56 20.83
CA THR A 7 8.72 29.80 19.73
C THR A 7 9.93 30.59 19.22
N PRO A 8 11.13 29.99 19.12
CA PRO A 8 12.31 30.71 18.67
C PRO A 8 12.09 31.29 17.26
N GLN A 9 12.16 32.61 17.13
CA GLN A 9 12.12 33.29 15.84
C GLN A 9 13.44 33.02 15.09
N LEU A 10 13.32 32.58 13.85
CA LEU A 10 14.48 32.41 12.97
C LEU A 10 14.93 33.77 12.47
N SER A 11 16.24 33.90 12.19
CA SER A 11 16.77 35.07 11.47
C SER A 11 16.17 35.17 10.07
N ASP A 12 16.06 36.40 9.57
CA ASP A 12 15.47 36.71 8.27
C ASP A 12 16.18 35.98 7.12
N GLU A 13 17.50 35.77 7.23
CA GLU A 13 18.29 35.02 6.25
C GLU A 13 17.86 33.56 6.14
N VAL A 14 17.60 32.89 7.28
CA VAL A 14 17.13 31.50 7.30
C VAL A 14 15.67 31.41 6.84
N GLN A 15 14.86 32.42 7.14
CA GLN A 15 13.49 32.48 6.62
C GLN A 15 13.46 32.63 5.09
N ASN A 16 14.39 33.40 4.53
CA ASN A 16 14.49 33.63 3.09
C ASN A 16 15.01 32.39 2.34
N ASP A 17 16.03 31.71 2.87
CA ASP A 17 16.57 30.47 2.30
C ASP A 17 15.52 29.34 2.30
N VAL A 18 14.76 29.21 3.39
CA VAL A 18 13.61 28.28 3.46
C VAL A 18 12.56 28.62 2.41
N ARG A 19 12.24 29.91 2.21
CA ARG A 19 11.19 30.31 1.26
C ARG A 19 11.61 30.10 -0.19
N VAL A 20 12.87 30.40 -0.52
CA VAL A 20 13.42 30.16 -1.86
C VAL A 20 13.46 28.66 -2.16
N ASN A 21 13.92 27.83 -1.22
CA ASN A 21 13.90 26.37 -1.41
C ASN A 21 12.47 25.81 -1.50
N PHE A 22 11.51 26.41 -0.78
CA PHE A 22 10.09 26.05 -0.89
C PHE A 22 9.56 26.35 -2.29
N ASP A 23 9.69 27.59 -2.76
CA ASP A 23 9.15 28.03 -4.05
C ASP A 23 9.79 27.26 -5.23
N ASP A 24 11.10 27.01 -5.16
CA ASP A 24 11.84 26.26 -6.20
C ASP A 24 11.42 24.79 -6.27
N ARG A 25 11.10 24.16 -5.13
CA ARG A 25 10.69 22.74 -5.07
C ARG A 25 9.18 22.53 -5.12
N LYS A 26 8.39 23.59 -4.95
CA LYS A 26 6.93 23.55 -4.89
C LYS A 26 6.33 22.87 -6.12
N ALA A 27 6.84 23.18 -7.32
CA ALA A 27 6.33 22.59 -8.56
C ALA A 27 6.56 21.07 -8.62
N GLN A 28 7.77 20.60 -8.26
CA GLN A 28 8.09 19.17 -8.23
C GLN A 28 7.27 18.44 -7.16
N PHE A 29 7.20 18.99 -5.95
CA PHE A 29 6.34 18.45 -4.90
C PHE A 29 4.88 18.37 -5.34
N HIS A 30 4.42 19.38 -6.09
CA HIS A 30 3.07 19.36 -6.63
C HIS A 30 2.83 18.21 -7.61
N ALA A 31 3.79 17.98 -8.50
CA ALA A 31 3.72 16.87 -9.45
C ALA A 31 3.74 15.51 -8.72
N ASP A 32 4.62 15.34 -7.74
CA ASP A 32 4.78 14.09 -6.99
C ASP A 32 3.52 13.76 -6.18
N LEU A 33 3.00 14.72 -5.42
CA LEU A 33 1.75 14.53 -4.68
C LEU A 33 0.54 14.30 -5.60
N LYS A 34 0.45 15.01 -6.73
CA LYS A 34 -0.65 14.79 -7.69
C LYS A 34 -0.60 13.38 -8.27
N ALA A 35 0.60 12.88 -8.60
CA ALA A 35 0.78 11.52 -9.08
C ALA A 35 0.35 10.47 -8.04
N ILE A 36 0.62 10.72 -6.76
CA ILE A 36 0.24 9.79 -5.68
C ILE A 36 -1.25 9.85 -5.36
N LEU A 37 -1.79 11.06 -5.20
CA LEU A 37 -3.18 11.26 -4.77
C LEU A 37 -4.17 10.89 -5.87
N GLY A 38 -3.82 11.09 -7.14
CA GLY A 38 -4.73 10.85 -8.27
C GLY A 38 -5.97 11.75 -8.27
N VAL A 39 -6.00 12.79 -7.43
CA VAL A 39 -7.07 13.78 -7.31
C VAL A 39 -6.48 15.18 -7.33
N ASP A 40 -7.29 16.16 -7.74
CA ASP A 40 -6.91 17.56 -7.63
C ASP A 40 -6.90 18.00 -6.17
N TYR A 41 -5.90 18.78 -5.81
CA TYR A 41 -5.72 19.31 -4.47
C TYR A 41 -5.11 20.71 -4.52
N VAL A 42 -5.23 21.45 -3.42
CA VAL A 42 -4.60 22.76 -3.23
C VAL A 42 -3.72 22.74 -2.00
N LEU A 43 -2.53 23.33 -2.13
CA LEU A 43 -1.54 23.47 -1.08
C LEU A 43 -1.63 24.89 -0.50
N ASN A 44 -1.88 25.02 0.81
CA ASN A 44 -1.99 26.29 1.54
C ASN A 44 -2.91 27.33 0.81
N PRO A 45 -4.18 27.00 0.51
CA PRO A 45 -5.07 27.84 -0.33
C PRO A 45 -5.26 29.27 0.17
N HIS A 46 -5.12 29.51 1.48
CA HIS A 46 -5.32 30.81 2.12
C HIS A 46 -4.01 31.48 2.58
N ASN A 47 -2.86 31.03 2.06
CA ASN A 47 -1.53 31.39 2.57
C ASN A 47 -1.36 31.11 4.08
N GLU A 48 -2.16 30.17 4.60
CA GLU A 48 -2.07 29.71 5.97
C GLU A 48 -0.99 28.64 6.10
N TYR A 49 -0.29 28.65 7.22
CA TYR A 49 0.75 27.68 7.54
C TYR A 49 0.34 26.91 8.79
N ALA A 50 0.35 25.59 8.70
CA ALA A 50 0.11 24.74 9.85
C ALA A 50 1.44 24.40 10.54
N SER A 51 1.42 24.21 11.86
CA SER A 51 2.60 23.75 12.63
C SER A 51 2.98 22.30 12.33
N ALA A 52 2.06 21.52 11.73
CA ALA A 52 2.24 20.17 11.24
C ALA A 52 1.52 20.01 9.89
N ILE A 53 1.92 19.03 9.07
CA ILE A 53 1.15 18.68 7.87
C ILE A 53 -0.25 18.22 8.29
N SER A 54 -1.27 18.76 7.62
CA SER A 54 -2.65 18.32 7.77
C SER A 54 -3.36 18.35 6.43
N ALA A 55 -4.42 17.56 6.29
CA ALA A 55 -5.29 17.59 5.12
C ALA A 55 -6.76 17.64 5.52
N SER A 56 -7.58 18.24 4.67
CA SER A 56 -9.02 18.32 4.83
C SER A 56 -9.71 18.35 3.45
N VAL A 57 -11.03 18.15 3.43
CA VAL A 57 -11.84 18.37 2.24
C VAL A 57 -12.79 19.52 2.51
N GLN A 58 -12.69 20.56 1.69
CA GLN A 58 -13.57 21.72 1.76
C GLN A 58 -14.04 22.05 0.35
N ASP A 59 -15.35 22.21 0.18
CA ASP A 59 -16.01 22.51 -1.11
C ASP A 59 -15.65 21.53 -2.24
N GLY A 60 -15.44 20.25 -1.90
CA GLY A 60 -15.08 19.20 -2.85
C GLY A 60 -13.61 19.20 -3.29
N LEU A 61 -12.80 20.09 -2.73
CA LEU A 61 -11.37 20.20 -3.02
C LEU A 61 -10.55 19.60 -1.87
N TYR A 62 -9.57 18.77 -2.22
CA TYR A 62 -8.61 18.27 -1.24
C TYR A 62 -7.63 19.39 -0.88
N GLN A 63 -7.59 19.77 0.38
CA GLN A 63 -6.70 20.84 0.86
C GLN A 63 -5.62 20.23 1.72
N ILE A 64 -4.37 20.61 1.46
CA ILE A 64 -3.21 20.19 2.24
C ILE A 64 -2.59 21.46 2.82
N LEU A 65 -2.41 21.49 4.14
CA LEU A 65 -1.71 22.54 4.85
C LEU A 65 -0.34 22.03 5.28
N VAL A 66 0.70 22.77 4.89
CA VAL A 66 2.10 22.45 5.20
C VAL A 66 2.82 23.67 5.73
N HIS A 67 3.76 23.48 6.65
CA HIS A 67 4.64 24.56 7.09
C HIS A 67 5.71 24.85 6.01
N PRO A 68 6.07 26.11 5.71
CA PRO A 68 7.07 26.44 4.68
C PRO A 68 8.44 25.80 4.92
N ARG A 69 8.83 25.67 6.19
CA ARG A 69 10.09 25.03 6.62
C ARG A 69 10.19 23.53 6.32
N TRP A 70 9.11 22.87 5.91
CA TRP A 70 9.18 21.47 5.54
C TRP A 70 9.87 21.25 4.18
N PHE A 71 10.11 22.31 3.43
CA PHE A 71 10.75 22.24 2.13
C PHE A 71 12.14 22.87 2.25
N GLY A 72 13.18 22.05 2.11
CA GLY A 72 14.55 22.55 1.90
C GLY A 72 15.50 22.57 3.11
N THR A 73 15.10 22.20 4.32
CA THR A 73 16.08 22.05 5.42
C THR A 73 16.79 20.70 5.34
N SER A 74 18.00 20.57 5.91
CA SER A 74 18.75 19.31 5.99
C SER A 74 18.05 18.22 6.82
N THR A 75 17.18 18.61 7.75
CA THR A 75 16.26 17.69 8.48
C THR A 75 15.05 17.28 7.64
N CYS A 76 14.87 17.91 6.48
CA CYS A 76 13.84 17.67 5.48
C CYS A 76 14.49 17.50 4.09
N VAL A 77 15.76 17.08 4.06
CA VAL A 77 16.38 16.54 2.85
C VAL A 77 15.76 15.17 2.72
N PRO A 78 15.05 14.87 1.62
CA PRO A 78 14.51 13.55 1.38
C PRO A 78 15.68 12.60 1.16
N SER A 79 16.30 12.14 2.25
CA SER A 79 17.14 10.95 2.26
C SER A 79 16.20 9.74 2.21
N ARG A 80 15.67 9.60 1.00
CA ARG A 80 15.10 8.45 0.29
C ARG A 80 13.88 7.68 0.77
N ASP A 81 13.51 7.55 2.05
CA ASP A 81 12.32 6.70 2.36
C ASP A 81 11.43 7.15 3.54
N GLN A 82 11.94 7.95 4.48
CA GLN A 82 11.17 8.29 5.70
C GLN A 82 10.20 9.47 5.54
N ASP A 83 10.41 10.34 4.53
CA ASP A 83 9.63 11.57 4.36
C ASP A 83 8.33 11.37 3.58
N HIS A 84 8.34 10.55 2.52
CA HIS A 84 7.13 10.27 1.75
C HIS A 84 6.06 9.60 2.61
N GLU A 85 6.42 8.57 3.39
CA GLU A 85 5.46 7.95 4.30
C GLU A 85 4.93 8.90 5.37
N THR A 86 5.79 9.77 5.91
CA THR A 86 5.40 10.76 6.91
C THR A 86 4.39 11.75 6.34
N ILE A 87 4.64 12.24 5.12
CA ILE A 87 3.73 13.14 4.40
C ILE A 87 2.41 12.41 4.10
N LEU A 88 2.46 11.18 3.57
CA LEU A 88 1.27 10.41 3.23
C LEU A 88 0.40 10.14 4.44
N ARG A 89 0.99 9.80 5.60
CA ARG A 89 0.27 9.62 6.86
C ARG A 89 -0.30 10.93 7.40
N ALA A 90 0.46 12.02 7.29
CA ALA A 90 0.02 13.33 7.79
C ALA A 90 -1.12 13.93 6.95
N ILE A 91 -1.16 13.62 5.65
CA ILE A 91 -2.29 13.96 4.80
C ILE A 91 -3.39 12.89 4.83
N GLU A 92 -3.32 11.83 5.64
CA GLU A 92 -4.25 10.69 5.55
C GLU A 92 -5.69 10.85 6.11
N PRO A 93 -6.24 11.95 6.68
CA PRO A 93 -7.59 11.85 7.29
C PRO A 93 -8.67 12.70 6.61
N VAL A 94 -9.56 12.06 5.82
CA VAL A 94 -11.04 12.16 5.93
C VAL A 94 -11.61 10.86 5.34
N GLN A 95 -12.70 10.35 5.92
CA GLN A 95 -13.61 9.33 5.38
C GLN A 95 -13.85 9.45 3.84
N THR A 96 -13.64 10.64 3.26
CA THR A 96 -13.67 10.95 1.83
C THR A 96 -12.56 10.28 1.03
N ALA A 97 -11.33 10.14 1.54
CA ALA A 97 -10.27 9.39 0.87
C ALA A 97 -10.67 7.92 0.66
N LEU A 98 -11.36 7.31 1.64
CA LEU A 98 -11.92 5.96 1.51
C LEU A 98 -13.06 5.91 0.48
N ASN A 99 -13.86 6.95 0.32
CA ASN A 99 -14.94 6.98 -0.68
C ASN A 99 -14.43 7.28 -2.10
N VAL A 100 -13.38 8.09 -2.24
CA VAL A 100 -12.80 8.51 -3.52
C VAL A 100 -11.77 7.50 -4.05
N LEU A 101 -11.03 6.83 -3.18
CA LEU A 101 -9.99 5.85 -3.55
C LEU A 101 -10.48 4.40 -3.51
N GLY A 102 -11.79 4.17 -3.65
CA GLY A 102 -12.35 2.83 -3.74
C GLY A 102 -12.25 1.99 -2.46
N GLY A 103 -12.13 2.63 -1.29
CA GLY A 103 -12.16 1.96 0.02
C GLY A 103 -10.81 1.52 0.56
N ILE A 104 -9.70 1.95 -0.04
CA ILE A 104 -8.34 1.75 0.48
C ILE A 104 -7.70 3.10 0.81
N SER A 105 -6.72 3.12 1.73
CA SER A 105 -6.04 4.37 2.06
C SER A 105 -4.96 4.77 1.07
N ILE A 106 -4.52 6.03 1.17
CA ILE A 106 -3.46 6.59 0.30
C ILE A 106 -2.15 5.81 0.49
N VAL A 107 -1.78 5.48 1.74
CA VAL A 107 -0.57 4.69 2.02
C VAL A 107 -0.65 3.30 1.40
N ALA A 108 -1.80 2.64 1.53
CA ALA A 108 -2.01 1.32 0.92
C ALA A 108 -1.97 1.40 -0.62
N LYS A 109 -2.61 2.41 -1.22
CA LYS A 109 -2.58 2.65 -2.66
C LYS A 109 -1.15 2.89 -3.16
N HIS A 110 -0.40 3.77 -2.51
CA HIS A 110 1.00 4.02 -2.87
C HIS A 110 1.83 2.73 -2.78
N SER A 111 1.62 1.93 -1.74
CA SER A 111 2.28 0.63 -1.61
C SER A 111 1.96 -0.33 -2.75
N ILE A 112 0.71 -0.37 -3.22
CA ILE A 112 0.29 -1.18 -4.39
C ILE A 112 1.03 -0.68 -5.63
N ASP A 113 0.96 0.61 -5.91
CA ASP A 113 1.52 1.20 -7.14
C ASP A 113 3.06 1.02 -7.20
N THR A 114 3.73 1.05 -6.04
CA THR A 114 5.19 0.94 -5.94
C THR A 114 5.70 -0.50 -5.86
N HIS A 115 4.98 -1.39 -5.16
CA HIS A 115 5.52 -2.72 -4.81
C HIS A 115 4.77 -3.91 -5.41
N TYR A 116 3.57 -3.71 -5.96
CA TYR A 116 2.83 -4.81 -6.59
C TYR A 116 3.24 -4.96 -8.06
N ASP A 117 4.33 -5.69 -8.30
CA ASP A 117 4.87 -5.92 -9.64
C ASP A 117 3.93 -6.79 -10.51
N LEU A 118 3.17 -6.14 -11.38
CA LEU A 118 2.25 -6.78 -12.31
C LEU A 118 2.93 -7.77 -13.26
N ARG A 119 4.20 -7.55 -13.62
CA ARG A 119 4.93 -8.48 -14.51
C ARG A 119 5.15 -9.81 -13.82
N ARG A 120 5.59 -9.78 -12.56
CA ARG A 120 5.76 -11.02 -11.76
C ARG A 120 4.43 -11.74 -11.55
N ILE A 121 3.34 -11.01 -11.34
CA ILE A 121 1.99 -11.60 -11.24
C ILE A 121 1.59 -12.28 -12.54
N ASP A 122 1.81 -11.64 -13.68
CA ASP A 122 1.53 -12.22 -14.99
C ASP A 122 2.36 -13.48 -15.25
N GLU A 123 3.64 -13.48 -14.90
CA GLU A 123 4.51 -14.66 -15.00
C GLU A 123 4.00 -15.84 -14.15
N ILE A 124 3.62 -15.58 -12.90
CA ILE A 124 3.06 -16.62 -12.01
C ILE A 124 1.77 -17.19 -12.62
N ARG A 125 0.88 -16.29 -13.05
CA ARG A 125 -0.40 -16.65 -13.68
C ARG A 125 -0.20 -17.52 -14.91
N GLU A 126 0.77 -17.18 -15.76
CA GLU A 126 1.10 -17.94 -16.96
C GLU A 126 1.73 -19.29 -16.64
N LYS A 127 2.70 -19.36 -15.71
CA LYS A 127 3.36 -20.60 -15.30
C LYS A 127 2.34 -21.61 -14.76
N ILE A 128 1.50 -21.18 -13.81
CA ILE A 128 0.47 -22.04 -13.23
C ILE A 128 -0.61 -22.38 -14.28
N GLY A 129 -1.07 -21.39 -15.05
CA GLY A 129 -2.10 -21.60 -16.06
C GLY A 129 -1.67 -22.57 -17.16
N ARG A 130 -0.40 -22.56 -17.55
CA ARG A 130 0.18 -23.52 -18.51
C ARG A 130 0.15 -24.94 -17.96
N VAL A 131 0.58 -25.15 -16.71
CA VAL A 131 0.56 -26.48 -16.07
C VAL A 131 -0.87 -26.99 -15.92
N LEU A 132 -1.78 -26.12 -15.49
CA LEU A 132 -3.19 -26.46 -15.34
C LEU A 132 -3.92 -26.57 -16.69
N GLY A 133 -3.34 -26.13 -17.81
CA GLY A 133 -4.00 -26.03 -19.11
C GLY A 133 -5.27 -25.17 -19.07
N MET A 134 -5.29 -24.13 -18.22
CA MET A 134 -6.41 -23.19 -18.12
C MET A 134 -5.93 -21.79 -17.72
N ARG A 135 -6.64 -20.76 -18.17
CA ARG A 135 -6.38 -19.39 -17.72
C ARG A 135 -6.92 -19.22 -16.31
N ILE A 136 -6.05 -18.83 -15.37
CA ILE A 136 -6.43 -18.47 -14.01
C ILE A 136 -6.34 -16.94 -13.81
N SER A 137 -7.06 -16.42 -12.83
CA SER A 137 -6.95 -15.04 -12.36
C SER A 137 -6.36 -15.01 -10.95
N LEU A 138 -5.40 -14.12 -10.72
CA LEU A 138 -4.85 -13.84 -9.38
C LEU A 138 -5.42 -12.50 -8.94
N ASP A 139 -6.37 -12.54 -8.01
CA ASP A 139 -7.15 -11.39 -7.58
C ASP A 139 -6.80 -11.05 -6.13
N PRO A 140 -6.02 -9.98 -5.86
CA PRO A 140 -5.61 -9.63 -4.51
C PRO A 140 -6.76 -9.19 -3.60
N CYS A 141 -7.96 -8.93 -4.14
CA CYS A 141 -9.13 -8.48 -3.37
C CYS A 141 -8.83 -7.25 -2.49
N TRP A 142 -8.16 -6.24 -3.07
CA TRP A 142 -7.60 -5.08 -2.37
C TRP A 142 -8.50 -4.49 -1.29
N VAL A 143 -9.75 -4.18 -1.66
CA VAL A 143 -10.71 -3.50 -0.78
C VAL A 143 -11.13 -4.40 0.39
N ASP A 144 -11.42 -5.67 0.12
CA ASP A 144 -11.88 -6.61 1.14
C ASP A 144 -10.75 -6.97 2.11
N VAL A 145 -9.54 -7.18 1.58
CA VAL A 145 -8.34 -7.42 2.40
C VAL A 145 -8.04 -6.19 3.26
N TYR A 146 -8.03 -4.99 2.68
CA TYR A 146 -7.76 -3.76 3.41
C TYR A 146 -8.77 -3.54 4.55
N ARG A 147 -10.08 -3.64 4.26
CA ARG A 147 -11.14 -3.50 5.27
C ARG A 147 -11.01 -4.53 6.39
N ALA A 148 -10.70 -5.78 6.06
CA ALA A 148 -10.54 -6.81 7.07
C ALA A 148 -9.33 -6.57 7.99
N LEU A 149 -8.22 -6.03 7.46
CA LEU A 149 -7.07 -5.62 8.27
C LEU A 149 -7.36 -4.40 9.15
N GLU A 150 -8.12 -3.43 8.61
CA GLU A 150 -8.52 -2.23 9.35
C GLU A 150 -9.34 -2.59 10.59
N ILE A 151 -10.38 -3.42 10.41
CA ILE A 151 -11.29 -3.84 11.48
C ILE A 151 -10.54 -4.56 12.62
N GLN A 152 -9.55 -5.38 12.30
CA GLN A 152 -8.89 -6.24 13.29
C GLN A 152 -7.69 -5.60 13.99
N PHE A 153 -7.00 -4.64 13.36
CA PHE A 153 -5.71 -4.15 13.86
C PHE A 153 -5.51 -2.63 13.79
N SER A 154 -6.49 -1.85 13.31
CA SER A 154 -6.31 -0.42 13.05
C SER A 154 -5.06 -0.12 12.19
N ARG A 155 -4.63 -1.08 11.34
CA ARG A 155 -3.46 -0.97 10.46
C ARG A 155 -3.79 -0.15 9.20
N ARG A 156 -4.32 1.06 9.40
CA ARG A 156 -4.73 1.95 8.30
C ARG A 156 -3.58 2.28 7.35
N SER A 157 -2.34 2.17 7.80
CA SER A 157 -1.15 2.67 7.13
C SER A 157 -0.05 1.59 6.98
N ASP A 158 -0.41 0.40 6.50
CA ASP A 158 0.61 -0.60 6.13
C ASP A 158 1.29 -0.21 4.81
N HIS A 159 2.45 0.44 4.92
CA HIS A 159 3.29 0.84 3.80
C HIS A 159 3.80 -0.34 2.95
N ARG A 160 3.68 -1.59 3.44
CA ARG A 160 4.05 -2.81 2.71
C ARG A 160 2.85 -3.58 2.17
N PHE A 161 1.65 -3.00 2.19
CA PHE A 161 0.42 -3.65 1.74
C PHE A 161 0.52 -4.30 0.35
N GLY A 162 1.00 -3.55 -0.65
CA GLY A 162 1.20 -4.06 -2.02
C GLY A 162 2.23 -5.18 -2.09
N ARG A 163 3.35 -5.00 -1.37
CA ARG A 163 4.42 -6.02 -1.27
C ARG A 163 3.93 -7.31 -0.63
N HIS A 164 3.15 -7.23 0.44
CA HIS A 164 2.59 -8.39 1.11
C HIS A 164 1.64 -9.17 0.18
N ALA A 165 0.78 -8.48 -0.57
CA ALA A 165 -0.09 -9.14 -1.55
C ALA A 165 0.69 -9.83 -2.68
N LEU A 166 1.77 -9.22 -3.19
CA LEU A 166 2.67 -9.88 -4.15
C LEU A 166 3.28 -11.15 -3.55
N ASN A 167 3.79 -11.07 -2.32
CA ASN A 167 4.41 -12.20 -1.64
C ASN A 167 3.44 -13.37 -1.40
N PHE A 168 2.14 -13.11 -1.22
CA PHE A 168 1.13 -14.15 -1.15
C PHE A 168 1.05 -14.97 -2.45
N PHE A 169 1.08 -14.32 -3.61
CA PHE A 169 1.05 -15.02 -4.89
C PHE A 169 2.37 -15.72 -5.22
N LEU A 170 3.50 -15.15 -4.81
CA LEU A 170 4.81 -15.84 -4.90
C LEU A 170 4.83 -17.11 -4.02
N TRP A 171 4.32 -17.01 -2.79
CA TRP A 171 4.15 -18.17 -1.93
C TRP A 171 3.19 -19.20 -2.54
N PHE A 172 2.07 -18.77 -3.14
CA PHE A 172 1.14 -19.66 -3.83
C PHE A 172 1.82 -20.46 -4.95
N HIS A 173 2.66 -19.78 -5.75
CA HIS A 173 3.44 -20.44 -6.80
C HIS A 173 4.38 -21.50 -6.21
N GLN A 174 5.09 -21.20 -5.12
CA GLN A 174 5.95 -22.17 -4.44
C GLN A 174 5.15 -23.35 -3.89
N TYR A 175 4.03 -23.07 -3.20
CA TYR A 175 3.12 -24.09 -2.70
C TYR A 175 2.64 -25.02 -3.81
N PHE A 176 2.27 -24.46 -4.96
CA PHE A 176 1.84 -25.22 -6.13
C PHE A 176 2.95 -26.13 -6.67
N CYS A 177 4.17 -25.62 -6.82
CA CYS A 177 5.34 -26.40 -7.22
C CYS A 177 5.67 -27.52 -6.22
N SER A 178 5.65 -27.23 -4.93
CA SER A 178 5.88 -28.24 -3.88
C SER A 178 4.79 -29.31 -3.85
N ALA A 179 3.53 -28.95 -4.09
CA ALA A 179 2.44 -29.92 -4.22
C ALA A 179 2.69 -30.87 -5.41
N ILE A 180 3.13 -30.36 -6.57
CA ILE A 180 3.49 -31.19 -7.72
C ILE A 180 4.63 -32.15 -7.39
N GLN A 181 5.67 -31.68 -6.69
CA GLN A 181 6.79 -32.52 -6.30
C GLN A 181 6.40 -33.63 -5.32
N LYS A 182 5.49 -33.33 -4.38
CA LYS A 182 5.07 -34.26 -3.33
C LYS A 182 4.01 -35.25 -3.78
N GLU A 183 3.03 -34.79 -4.56
CA GLU A 183 1.81 -35.54 -4.90
C GLU A 183 1.80 -36.03 -6.36
N GLY A 184 2.68 -35.49 -7.20
CA GLY A 184 2.71 -35.75 -8.64
C GLY A 184 1.85 -34.76 -9.44
N MET A 185 2.34 -34.42 -10.64
CA MET A 185 1.71 -33.41 -11.50
C MET A 185 0.26 -33.74 -11.86
N GLU A 186 -0.02 -35.00 -12.22
CA GLU A 186 -1.36 -35.42 -12.64
C GLU A 186 -2.39 -35.24 -11.53
N ALA A 187 -2.07 -35.68 -10.31
CA ALA A 187 -2.95 -35.56 -9.15
C ALA A 187 -3.27 -34.09 -8.83
N VAL A 188 -2.25 -33.23 -8.82
CA VAL A 188 -2.43 -31.79 -8.56
C VAL A 188 -3.25 -31.12 -9.66
N VAL A 189 -2.95 -31.39 -10.94
CA VAL A 189 -3.69 -30.80 -12.07
C VAL A 189 -5.16 -31.23 -12.02
N MET A 190 -5.44 -32.51 -11.77
CA MET A 190 -6.81 -33.02 -11.64
C MET A 190 -7.56 -32.37 -10.49
N ARG A 191 -6.96 -32.27 -9.30
CA ARG A 191 -7.55 -31.57 -8.15
C ARG A 191 -7.91 -30.14 -8.50
N PHE A 192 -6.94 -29.37 -9.01
CA PHE A 192 -7.17 -27.96 -9.33
C PHE A 192 -8.22 -27.78 -10.43
N ARG A 193 -8.24 -28.61 -11.47
CA ARG A 193 -9.27 -28.52 -12.52
C ARG A 193 -10.68 -28.82 -12.01
N ASN A 194 -10.80 -29.80 -11.12
CA ASN A 194 -12.11 -30.21 -10.57
C ASN A 194 -12.63 -29.23 -9.52
N GLU A 195 -11.74 -28.70 -8.68
CA GLU A 195 -12.14 -27.89 -7.53
C GLU A 195 -12.08 -26.39 -7.80
N LEU A 196 -11.13 -25.89 -8.61
CA LEU A 196 -10.96 -24.45 -8.91
C LEU A 196 -11.82 -24.02 -10.11
N THR A 197 -13.12 -24.30 -10.05
CA THR A 197 -14.04 -24.13 -11.19
C THR A 197 -14.21 -22.69 -11.65
N GLN A 198 -14.08 -21.70 -10.76
CA GLN A 198 -14.15 -20.28 -11.12
C GLN A 198 -12.83 -19.77 -11.72
N LYS A 199 -11.75 -20.55 -11.61
CA LYS A 199 -10.41 -20.18 -12.12
C LYS A 199 -9.87 -18.88 -11.51
N VAL A 200 -10.25 -18.56 -10.27
CA VAL A 200 -9.78 -17.39 -9.54
C VAL A 200 -9.11 -17.82 -8.24
N VAL A 201 -7.94 -17.25 -7.96
CA VAL A 201 -7.27 -17.35 -6.66
C VAL A 201 -7.26 -15.98 -6.00
N ARG A 202 -7.74 -15.91 -4.75
CA ARG A 202 -7.94 -14.68 -3.99
C ARG A 202 -7.17 -14.67 -2.68
N ILE A 203 -6.81 -13.49 -2.20
CA ILE A 203 -6.35 -13.31 -0.82
C ILE A 203 -7.57 -13.13 0.08
N ARG A 204 -7.58 -13.77 1.25
CA ARG A 204 -8.67 -13.65 2.23
C ARG A 204 -8.13 -13.55 3.65
N ILE A 205 -8.53 -12.50 4.36
CA ILE A 205 -8.27 -12.37 5.79
C ILE A 205 -9.43 -13.04 6.55
N VAL A 206 -9.10 -13.96 7.46
CA VAL A 206 -10.06 -14.61 8.35
C VAL A 206 -9.84 -14.17 9.80
N PRO A 207 -10.89 -14.14 10.65
CA PRO A 207 -10.78 -13.64 12.03
C PRO A 207 -9.86 -14.49 12.92
N VAL A 208 -9.95 -15.81 12.78
CA VAL A 208 -9.16 -16.77 13.56
C VAL A 208 -8.54 -17.74 12.59
N PHE A 209 -7.21 -17.82 12.63
CA PHE A 209 -6.47 -18.81 11.85
C PHE A 209 -5.33 -19.39 12.70
N PRO A 210 -5.29 -20.71 12.92
CA PRO A 210 -4.31 -21.34 13.81
C PRO A 210 -2.91 -21.39 13.19
N ALA A 211 -2.81 -21.31 11.87
CA ALA A 211 -1.54 -21.30 11.15
C ALA A 211 -1.19 -19.90 10.65
N HIS A 212 0.02 -19.77 10.10
CA HIS A 212 0.47 -18.53 9.50
C HIS A 212 -0.30 -18.19 8.20
N GLY A 213 -0.58 -19.20 7.39
CA GLY A 213 -1.53 -19.13 6.28
C GLY A 213 -1.82 -20.49 5.67
N ALA A 214 -2.79 -20.53 4.76
CA ALA A 214 -3.16 -21.73 4.03
C ALA A 214 -3.74 -21.42 2.66
N PHE A 215 -3.68 -22.43 1.79
CA PHE A 215 -4.43 -22.43 0.53
C PHE A 215 -5.60 -23.39 0.68
N VAL A 216 -6.82 -22.89 0.46
CA VAL A 216 -8.05 -23.69 0.49
C VAL A 216 -8.85 -23.41 -0.77
N ILE A 217 -9.63 -24.38 -1.26
CA ILE A 217 -10.56 -24.17 -2.36
C ILE A 217 -11.98 -24.25 -1.81
N GLU A 218 -12.76 -23.19 -2.01
CA GLU A 218 -14.14 -23.09 -1.54
C GLU A 218 -15.02 -22.53 -2.66
N ASN A 219 -16.12 -23.23 -2.97
CA ASN A 219 -17.11 -22.80 -3.97
C ASN A 219 -16.48 -22.46 -5.35
N GLY A 220 -15.44 -23.20 -5.76
CA GLY A 220 -14.77 -22.97 -7.03
C GLY A 220 -13.65 -21.92 -7.00
N VAL A 221 -13.40 -21.27 -5.87
CA VAL A 221 -12.41 -20.20 -5.70
C VAL A 221 -11.29 -20.67 -4.78
N GLY A 222 -10.05 -20.44 -5.18
CA GLY A 222 -8.88 -20.70 -4.34
C GLY A 222 -8.64 -19.50 -3.44
N TYR A 223 -8.44 -19.72 -2.15
CA TYR A 223 -8.17 -18.68 -1.17
C TYR A 223 -6.80 -18.87 -0.53
N LEU A 224 -5.97 -17.84 -0.62
CA LEU A 224 -4.76 -17.63 0.15
C LEU A 224 -5.17 -16.97 1.47
N GLN A 225 -5.37 -17.79 2.49
CA GLN A 225 -5.88 -17.37 3.78
C GLN A 225 -4.77 -16.97 4.75
N THR A 226 -5.02 -15.90 5.49
CA THR A 226 -4.25 -15.55 6.69
C THR A 226 -5.17 -14.83 7.68
N ASN A 227 -4.66 -14.47 8.85
CA ASN A 227 -5.35 -13.56 9.78
C ASN A 227 -4.62 -12.20 9.81
N ALA A 228 -5.22 -11.18 10.42
CA ALA A 228 -4.61 -9.85 10.44
C ALA A 228 -3.30 -9.80 11.25
N VAL A 229 -3.13 -10.66 12.26
CA VAL A 229 -1.88 -10.77 13.05
C VAL A 229 -0.72 -11.20 12.16
N ASN A 230 -0.97 -12.19 11.30
CA ASN A 230 0.01 -12.85 10.45
C ASN A 230 0.19 -12.17 9.09
N TRP A 231 -0.52 -11.09 8.80
CA TRP A 231 -0.40 -10.34 7.55
C TRP A 231 1.06 -9.92 7.30
N GLY A 232 1.65 -10.49 6.25
CA GLY A 232 3.01 -10.21 5.83
C GLY A 232 4.14 -10.83 6.65
N PHE A 233 3.85 -11.43 7.82
CA PHE A 233 4.88 -11.80 8.79
C PHE A 233 5.68 -13.06 8.41
N TRP A 234 5.02 -14.04 7.81
CA TRP A 234 5.58 -15.37 7.54
C TRP A 234 5.90 -15.60 6.06
N LEU A 235 5.58 -14.62 5.22
CA LEU A 235 5.85 -14.72 3.80
C LEU A 235 7.36 -14.63 3.58
N PRO A 236 7.93 -15.44 2.68
CA PRO A 236 9.33 -15.30 2.32
C PRO A 236 9.60 -13.86 1.87
N GLN A 237 10.69 -13.27 2.35
CA GLN A 237 11.15 -11.99 1.83
C GLN A 237 11.82 -12.26 0.49
N PHE A 238 11.05 -12.10 -0.59
CA PHE A 238 11.61 -12.07 -1.92
C PHE A 238 12.21 -10.69 -2.13
N GLU A 239 13.53 -10.58 -1.97
CA GLU A 239 14.23 -9.33 -2.25
C GLU A 239 14.01 -8.92 -3.72
N ASP A 240 13.82 -7.62 -3.93
CA ASP A 240 13.73 -7.01 -5.25
C ASP A 240 15.10 -7.16 -5.95
N GLY A 241 15.30 -8.24 -6.70
CA GLY A 241 16.52 -8.45 -7.51
C GLY A 241 17.14 -9.85 -7.49
N ALA A 242 16.62 -10.80 -6.72
CA ALA A 242 17.05 -12.19 -6.84
C ALA A 242 16.31 -12.89 -8.00
N PRO A 243 17.03 -13.39 -9.04
CA PRO A 243 16.43 -14.07 -10.19
C PRO A 243 15.68 -15.36 -9.84
#